data_AF-A0A9D4B9M3-F1
#
_entry.id   AF-A0A9D4B9M3-F1
#
_cell.length_a   1.000
_cell.length_b   1.000
_cell.length_c   1.000
_cell.angle_alpha   90.00
_cell.angle_beta   90.00
_cell.angle_gamma   90.00
#
_symmetry.space_group_name_H-M   'P 1'
#
loop_
_entity.id
_entity.type
_entity.pdbx_description
1 polymer ?
#
loop_
_entity_poly.entity_id
_entity_poly.type
_entity_poly.pdbx_seq_one_letter_code
_entity_poly.pdbx_strand_id
1 'polypeptide(L)'
;MLRLQRLRRLAGASCLLRRRSATWRSSTKNASFSEVLQLEDTKLTGVVFPLQGLERYLAPGVNTASFRIFNPGLDHIHRAEALFKPSGRHVIDYVSSAVRMDHAPQLSQPEVCFVGRSNVGKSSLIKALFSLAPDVEVRVSKTPGHTKKMNFFKVGKYFTLVDMPGYGYRAPQDFADMVEAYLQERQNLKRTFLLVDSVVGFQKADHIAIEMLEEFGIPYVFVLTKIDKAPKGLLVKNVLEIQDFAEKHTQGCFPQLFPVSSIEYSGIHLLRCFIAHVTGNLPMMNS
;
A
#
# COMPACT_ATOMS: atom_id res chain seq x y z
N MET A 1 33.58 -2.28 -12.39
CA MET A 1 33.50 -3.75 -12.48
C MET A 1 34.30 -4.46 -11.36
N LEU A 2 34.24 -3.98 -10.10
CA LEU A 2 34.91 -4.66 -8.96
C LEU A 2 34.23 -4.44 -7.59
N ARG A 3 32.99 -3.92 -7.55
CA ARG A 3 32.22 -3.73 -6.31
C ARG A 3 30.95 -4.60 -6.19
N LEU A 4 30.64 -5.43 -7.20
CA LEU A 4 29.46 -6.31 -7.21
C LEU A 4 29.75 -7.78 -6.78
N GLN A 5 30.99 -8.14 -6.48
CA GLN A 5 31.39 -9.54 -6.22
C GLN A 5 31.50 -9.93 -4.72
N ARG A 6 31.34 -9.00 -3.77
CA ARG A 6 31.58 -9.28 -2.33
C ARG A 6 30.35 -9.65 -1.48
N LEU A 7 29.15 -9.71 -2.06
CA LEU A 7 27.91 -10.07 -1.32
C LEU A 7 27.32 -11.46 -1.70
N ARG A 8 28.03 -12.26 -2.52
CA ARG A 8 27.54 -13.57 -3.02
C ARG A 8 28.14 -14.82 -2.35
N ARG A 9 28.90 -14.68 -1.26
CA ARG A 9 29.47 -15.84 -0.55
C ARG A 9 29.15 -15.73 0.92
N LEU A 10 28.06 -16.36 1.37
CA LEU A 10 27.84 -16.78 2.78
C LEU A 10 26.53 -17.60 3.00
N ALA A 11 25.79 -17.98 1.97
CA ALA A 11 24.60 -18.82 2.11
C ALA A 11 24.85 -20.23 1.55
N GLY A 12 25.46 -21.08 2.36
CA GLY A 12 25.70 -22.48 2.01
C GLY A 12 25.82 -23.36 3.24
N ALA A 13 25.04 -24.45 3.25
CA ALA A 13 24.99 -25.54 4.21
C ALA A 13 24.10 -25.35 5.46
N SER A 14 22.87 -25.86 5.38
CA SER A 14 22.41 -26.94 6.26
C SER A 14 20.99 -27.37 5.85
N CYS A 15 20.90 -28.57 5.28
CA CYS A 15 19.68 -29.26 4.93
C CYS A 15 19.53 -30.43 5.92
N LEU A 16 18.38 -30.55 6.60
CA LEU A 16 17.55 -31.77 6.67
C LEU A 16 16.57 -31.76 7.86
N LEU A 17 15.37 -32.27 7.55
CA LEU A 17 14.32 -32.83 8.43
C LEU A 17 13.32 -31.87 9.10
N ARG A 18 12.13 -31.71 8.47
CA ARG A 18 10.86 -32.18 9.06
C ARG A 18 9.71 -32.26 8.05
N ARG A 19 8.92 -33.31 8.21
CA ARG A 19 7.89 -33.83 7.30
C ARG A 19 6.59 -33.01 7.32
N ARG A 20 6.02 -32.86 6.12
CA ARG A 20 4.60 -32.90 5.71
C ARG A 20 3.54 -32.25 6.62
N SER A 21 3.15 -31.04 6.24
CA SER A 21 1.73 -30.65 6.13
C SER A 21 1.54 -30.01 4.74
N ALA A 22 0.72 -30.65 3.90
CA ALA A 22 0.37 -30.15 2.58
C ALA A 22 -1.00 -29.51 2.67
N THR A 23 -1.07 -28.18 2.60
CA THR A 23 -2.14 -27.37 2.01
C THR A 23 -1.79 -25.88 2.23
N TRP A 24 -1.86 -25.08 1.14
CA TRP A 24 -1.44 -23.67 1.03
C TRP A 24 0.09 -23.38 0.94
N ARG A 25 0.74 -23.85 -0.13
CA ARG A 25 1.90 -23.15 -0.70
C ARG A 25 1.46 -22.34 -1.92
N SER A 26 0.72 -21.27 -1.69
CA SER A 26 0.69 -20.17 -2.67
C SER A 26 2.08 -19.56 -2.65
N SER A 27 2.81 -19.56 -3.77
CA SER A 27 4.18 -19.07 -3.78
C SER A 27 4.19 -17.59 -3.38
N THR A 28 4.75 -17.27 -2.22
CA THR A 28 5.10 -15.90 -1.77
C THR A 28 6.26 -15.34 -2.57
N LYS A 29 6.37 -15.71 -3.85
CA LYS A 29 7.43 -15.29 -4.75
C LYS A 29 7.36 -13.77 -4.89
N ASN A 30 8.47 -13.10 -4.64
CA ASN A 30 8.59 -11.63 -4.61
C ASN A 30 7.98 -10.97 -3.35
N ALA A 31 7.54 -11.71 -2.33
CA ALA A 31 7.04 -11.08 -1.10
C ALA A 31 8.16 -10.37 -0.32
N SER A 32 9.38 -10.92 -0.40
CA SER A 32 10.61 -10.36 0.14
C SER A 32 11.38 -9.62 -0.94
N PHE A 33 11.88 -8.43 -0.63
CA PHE A 33 12.68 -7.63 -1.53
C PHE A 33 14.01 -8.30 -1.86
N SER A 34 14.54 -9.14 -0.96
CA SER A 34 15.73 -9.96 -1.24
C SER A 34 15.53 -10.91 -2.42
N GLU A 35 14.32 -11.39 -2.68
CA GLU A 35 14.00 -12.21 -3.85
C GLU A 35 13.90 -11.34 -5.11
N VAL A 36 13.30 -10.15 -4.98
CA VAL A 36 13.16 -9.19 -6.08
C VAL A 36 14.51 -8.70 -6.60
N LEU A 37 15.49 -8.52 -5.71
CA LEU A 37 16.88 -8.17 -6.08
C LEU A 37 17.60 -9.24 -6.91
N GLN A 38 17.05 -10.47 -6.99
CA GLN A 38 17.61 -11.54 -7.82
C GLN A 38 17.00 -11.58 -9.24
N LEU A 39 15.99 -10.75 -9.51
CA LEU A 39 15.38 -10.65 -10.83
C LEU A 39 16.26 -9.88 -11.82
N GLU A 40 16.03 -10.10 -13.11
CA GLU A 40 16.59 -9.26 -14.17
C GLU A 40 16.07 -7.82 -14.06
N ASP A 41 16.88 -6.82 -14.44
CA ASP A 41 16.59 -5.39 -14.24
C ASP A 41 15.22 -4.95 -14.76
N THR A 42 14.79 -5.45 -15.93
CA THR A 42 13.47 -5.13 -16.51
C THR A 42 12.33 -5.67 -15.64
N LYS A 43 12.47 -6.89 -15.11
CA LYS A 43 11.48 -7.52 -14.23
C LYS A 43 11.48 -6.85 -12.85
N LEU A 44 12.66 -6.55 -12.31
CA LEU A 44 12.81 -5.79 -11.08
C LEU A 44 12.09 -4.45 -11.19
N THR A 45 12.35 -3.68 -12.26
CA THR A 45 11.71 -2.38 -12.48
C THR A 45 10.19 -2.51 -12.55
N GLY A 46 9.66 -3.51 -13.26
CA GLY A 46 8.21 -3.75 -13.33
C GLY A 46 7.56 -4.16 -12.00
N VAL A 47 8.30 -4.84 -11.13
CA VAL A 47 7.83 -5.22 -9.78
C VAL A 47 7.95 -4.03 -8.81
N VAL A 48 9.04 -3.28 -8.84
CA VAL A 48 9.29 -2.22 -7.85
C VAL A 48 8.62 -0.91 -8.25
N PHE A 49 8.72 -0.52 -9.52
CA PHE A 49 8.25 0.75 -10.07
C PHE A 49 7.24 0.54 -11.20
N PRO A 50 6.08 -0.07 -10.94
CA PRO A 50 5.10 -0.38 -11.99
C PRO A 50 4.66 0.84 -12.78
N LEU A 51 4.54 2.00 -12.14
CA LEU A 51 4.19 3.26 -12.80
C LEU A 51 5.20 3.65 -13.88
N GLN A 52 6.50 3.59 -13.57
CA GLN A 52 7.57 3.82 -14.55
C GLN A 52 7.54 2.77 -15.67
N GLY A 53 7.20 1.52 -15.33
CA GLY A 53 7.02 0.44 -16.29
C GLY A 53 5.89 0.67 -17.31
N LEU A 54 4.99 1.63 -17.06
CA LEU A 54 3.92 2.02 -17.97
C LEU A 54 4.35 3.05 -19.03
N GLU A 55 5.48 3.74 -18.83
CA GLU A 55 5.93 4.82 -19.72
C GLU A 55 6.09 4.36 -21.17
N ARG A 56 6.52 3.11 -21.38
CA ARG A 56 6.67 2.49 -22.72
C ARG A 56 5.36 2.35 -23.50
N TYR A 57 4.21 2.50 -22.85
CA TYR A 57 2.89 2.43 -23.48
C TYR A 57 2.27 3.81 -23.71
N LEU A 58 2.95 4.88 -23.29
CA LEU A 58 2.47 6.25 -23.46
C LEU A 58 2.82 6.77 -24.86
N ALA A 59 1.95 7.64 -25.38
CA ALA A 59 2.26 8.40 -26.58
C ALA A 59 3.46 9.33 -26.34
N PRO A 60 4.29 9.61 -27.35
CA PRO A 60 5.34 10.62 -27.23
C PRO A 60 4.78 11.97 -26.77
N GLY A 61 5.46 12.63 -25.82
CA GLY A 61 5.09 13.95 -25.31
C GLY A 61 4.13 13.97 -24.11
N VAL A 62 3.66 12.81 -23.63
CA VAL A 62 2.91 12.74 -22.36
C VAL A 62 3.83 13.15 -21.19
N ASN A 63 3.38 14.07 -20.35
CA ASN A 63 4.11 14.49 -19.16
C ASN A 63 4.13 13.36 -18.11
N THR A 64 5.32 12.87 -17.77
CA THR A 64 5.53 11.81 -16.77
C THR A 64 6.29 12.31 -15.55
N ALA A 65 6.40 13.62 -15.34
CA ALA A 65 7.14 14.19 -14.20
C ALA A 65 6.63 13.63 -12.85
N SER A 66 5.32 13.41 -12.73
CA SER A 66 4.70 12.85 -11.52
C SER A 66 5.01 11.36 -11.29
N PHE A 67 5.58 10.64 -12.26
CA PHE A 67 5.86 9.19 -12.13
C PHE A 67 7.06 8.90 -11.22
N ARG A 68 7.88 9.92 -10.95
CA ARG A 68 9.17 9.79 -10.25
C ARG A 68 9.33 10.75 -9.07
N ILE A 69 8.24 11.36 -8.57
CA ILE A 69 8.28 12.25 -7.39
C ILE A 69 8.81 11.49 -6.17
N PHE A 70 8.29 10.28 -5.91
CA PHE A 70 8.83 9.38 -4.91
C PHE A 70 9.56 8.23 -5.59
N ASN A 71 10.88 8.40 -5.75
CA ASN A 71 11.76 7.46 -6.44
C ASN A 71 12.97 7.07 -5.57
N PRO A 72 12.76 6.35 -4.45
CA PRO A 72 13.84 5.94 -3.56
C PRO A 72 14.78 4.93 -4.22
N GLY A 73 16.07 4.99 -3.84
CA GLY A 73 17.02 3.95 -4.21
C GLY A 73 16.67 2.58 -3.61
N LEU A 74 17.14 1.49 -4.23
CA LEU A 74 16.81 0.13 -3.80
C LEU A 74 17.25 -0.16 -2.34
N ASP A 75 18.31 0.49 -1.85
CA ASP A 75 18.72 0.38 -0.44
C ASP A 75 17.64 0.89 0.54
N HIS A 76 17.00 2.02 0.23
CA HIS A 76 15.91 2.55 1.04
C HIS A 76 14.71 1.60 1.04
N ILE A 77 14.38 1.02 -0.11
CA ILE A 77 13.30 0.04 -0.24
C ILE A 77 13.60 -1.21 0.60
N HIS A 78 14.84 -1.70 0.53
CA HIS A 78 15.28 -2.83 1.35
C HIS A 78 15.24 -2.52 2.85
N ARG A 79 15.66 -1.32 3.26
CA ARG A 79 15.58 -0.87 4.67
C ARG A 79 14.14 -0.74 5.16
N ALA A 80 13.23 -0.24 4.32
CA ALA A 80 11.81 -0.14 4.66
C ALA A 80 11.18 -1.49 4.98
N GLU A 81 11.58 -2.55 4.25
CA GLU A 81 11.07 -3.91 4.47
C GLU A 81 11.28 -4.40 5.90
N ALA A 82 12.38 -3.99 6.56
CA ALA A 82 12.65 -4.37 7.94
C ALA A 82 11.52 -3.93 8.90
N LEU A 83 10.80 -2.85 8.62
CA LEU A 83 9.66 -2.41 9.44
C LEU A 83 8.45 -3.35 9.29
N PHE A 84 8.29 -3.99 8.14
CA PHE A 84 7.17 -4.90 7.84
C PHE A 84 7.47 -6.37 8.17
N LYS A 85 8.64 -6.66 8.74
CA LYS A 85 9.08 -8.00 9.14
C LYS A 85 9.25 -8.05 10.67
N PRO A 86 8.51 -8.91 11.39
CA PRO A 86 8.68 -9.09 12.83
C PRO A 86 10.11 -9.51 13.16
N SER A 87 10.64 -9.00 14.27
CA SER A 87 11.99 -9.29 14.73
C SER A 87 12.08 -9.10 16.25
N GLY A 88 13.25 -9.38 16.86
CA GLY A 88 13.48 -9.04 18.27
C GLY A 88 13.35 -7.54 18.60
N ARG A 89 13.31 -6.66 17.59
CA ARG A 89 13.15 -5.20 17.79
C ARG A 89 11.69 -4.75 17.82
N HIS A 90 10.79 -5.49 17.19
CA HIS A 90 9.36 -5.16 17.14
C HIS A 90 8.53 -6.33 16.58
N VAL A 91 7.26 -6.33 16.98
CA VAL A 91 6.21 -7.19 16.42
C VAL A 91 5.20 -6.35 15.64
N ILE A 92 4.31 -7.03 14.91
CA ILE A 92 3.17 -6.41 14.24
C ILE A 92 1.92 -7.03 14.85
N ASP A 93 1.07 -6.19 15.45
CA ASP A 93 -0.08 -6.64 16.21
C ASP A 93 -1.36 -6.08 15.62
N TYR A 94 -2.39 -6.94 15.51
CA TYR A 94 -3.76 -6.46 15.43
C TYR A 94 -4.19 -6.00 16.82
N VAL A 95 -4.46 -4.71 16.98
CA VAL A 95 -4.74 -4.09 18.29
C VAL A 95 -6.21 -4.22 18.65
N SER A 96 -7.09 -3.72 17.80
CA SER A 96 -8.54 -3.72 18.02
C SER A 96 -9.30 -3.38 16.74
N SER A 97 -10.62 -3.51 16.80
CA SER A 97 -11.54 -2.94 15.82
C SER A 97 -12.50 -1.97 16.49
N ALA A 98 -12.74 -0.83 15.87
CA ALA A 98 -13.68 0.18 16.35
C ALA A 98 -14.81 0.42 15.34
N VAL A 99 -16.04 0.55 15.84
CA VAL A 99 -17.23 0.96 15.06
C VAL A 99 -17.50 2.46 15.16
N ARG A 100 -16.87 3.12 16.14
CA ARG A 100 -17.05 4.54 16.48
C ARG A 100 -15.72 5.08 16.97
N MET A 101 -15.53 6.40 16.86
CA MET A 101 -14.26 7.04 17.17
C MET A 101 -13.87 6.94 18.66
N ASP A 102 -14.85 6.97 19.57
CA ASP A 102 -14.69 6.76 21.02
C ASP A 102 -14.19 5.35 21.40
N HIS A 103 -14.41 4.36 20.54
CA HIS A 103 -13.87 3.01 20.68
C HIS A 103 -12.49 2.82 20.02
N ALA A 104 -12.01 3.80 19.26
CA ALA A 104 -10.70 3.73 18.61
C ALA A 104 -9.59 3.80 19.69
N PRO A 105 -8.56 2.94 19.61
CA PRO A 105 -7.48 2.96 20.58
C PRO A 105 -6.76 4.31 20.53
N GLN A 106 -6.36 4.88 21.65
CA GLN A 106 -5.54 6.10 21.65
C GLN A 106 -4.05 5.72 21.49
N LEU A 107 -3.57 5.73 20.26
CA LEU A 107 -2.19 5.37 19.92
C LEU A 107 -1.37 6.64 19.67
N SER A 108 -0.14 6.68 20.18
CA SER A 108 0.76 7.83 19.98
C SER A 108 1.60 7.74 18.70
N GLN A 109 1.68 6.55 18.09
CA GLN A 109 2.45 6.32 16.88
C GLN A 109 1.80 7.02 15.68
N PRO A 110 2.56 7.49 14.67
CA PRO A 110 1.98 8.02 13.44
C PRO A 110 1.08 6.98 12.76
N GLU A 111 -0.04 7.45 12.24
CA GLU A 111 -1.06 6.61 11.61
C GLU A 111 -1.14 6.85 10.11
N VAL A 112 -1.43 5.79 9.38
CA VAL A 112 -1.92 5.90 8.01
C VAL A 112 -3.16 5.04 7.86
N CYS A 113 -4.17 5.55 7.16
CA CYS A 113 -5.39 4.82 6.92
C CYS A 113 -5.54 4.44 5.45
N PHE A 114 -6.23 3.33 5.21
CA PHE A 114 -6.61 2.89 3.87
C PHE A 114 -8.11 3.07 3.73
N VAL A 115 -8.53 3.81 2.71
CA VAL A 115 -9.93 4.13 2.43
C VAL A 115 -10.20 3.74 0.97
N GLY A 116 -11.43 3.33 0.66
CA GLY A 116 -11.78 2.92 -0.69
C GLY A 116 -13.05 2.08 -0.72
N ARG A 117 -13.66 1.95 -1.91
CA ARG A 117 -14.92 1.21 -2.11
C ARG A 117 -14.88 -0.21 -1.55
N SER A 118 -16.06 -0.73 -1.18
CA SER A 118 -16.25 -2.15 -0.93
C SER A 118 -15.64 -2.99 -2.06
N ASN A 119 -14.87 -4.03 -1.69
CA ASN A 119 -14.17 -4.94 -2.62
C ASN A 119 -13.11 -4.31 -3.55
N VAL A 120 -12.67 -3.07 -3.32
CA VAL A 120 -11.56 -2.45 -4.07
C VAL A 120 -10.22 -3.19 -3.90
N GLY A 121 -10.09 -4.05 -2.88
CA GLY A 121 -8.86 -4.79 -2.59
C GLY A 121 -8.08 -4.29 -1.38
N LYS A 122 -8.71 -3.48 -0.53
CA LYS A 122 -8.08 -2.88 0.66
C LYS A 122 -7.48 -3.87 1.65
N SER A 123 -8.27 -4.79 2.20
CA SER A 123 -7.74 -5.78 3.15
C SER A 123 -6.75 -6.75 2.47
N SER A 124 -6.89 -7.02 1.17
CA SER A 124 -5.90 -7.77 0.39
C SER A 124 -4.56 -7.02 0.28
N LEU A 125 -4.61 -5.70 0.10
CA LEU A 125 -3.42 -4.85 0.07
C LEU A 125 -2.74 -4.83 1.44
N ILE A 126 -3.49 -4.65 2.52
CA ILE A 126 -2.94 -4.67 3.89
C ILE A 126 -2.30 -6.03 4.19
N LYS A 127 -2.97 -7.12 3.80
CA LYS A 127 -2.39 -8.48 3.90
C LYS A 127 -1.10 -8.62 3.11
N ALA A 128 -1.02 -8.06 1.90
CA ALA A 128 0.20 -8.06 1.10
C ALA A 128 1.31 -7.19 1.73
N LEU A 129 0.97 -6.05 2.31
CA LEU A 129 1.93 -5.21 3.06
C LEU A 129 2.53 -5.97 4.25
N PHE A 130 1.75 -6.80 4.93
CA PHE A 130 2.19 -7.67 6.02
C PHE A 130 2.55 -9.10 5.60
N SER A 131 2.88 -9.35 4.32
CA SER A 131 3.22 -10.71 3.85
C SER A 131 4.44 -11.34 4.52
N LEU A 132 5.30 -10.55 5.16
CA LEU A 132 6.46 -11.00 5.93
C LEU A 132 6.15 -11.21 7.43
N ALA A 133 4.89 -11.02 7.82
CA ALA A 133 4.34 -11.19 9.17
C ALA A 133 3.09 -12.10 9.10
N PRO A 134 3.24 -13.39 8.75
CA PRO A 134 2.12 -14.28 8.42
C PRO A 134 1.15 -14.50 9.59
N ASP A 135 1.58 -14.28 10.83
CA ASP A 135 0.77 -14.44 12.03
C ASP A 135 -0.23 -13.28 12.25
N VAL A 136 -0.08 -12.18 11.50
CA VAL A 136 -1.01 -11.04 11.56
C VAL A 136 -2.31 -11.41 10.85
N GLU A 137 -3.38 -11.62 11.62
CA GLU A 137 -4.69 -11.96 11.06
C GLU A 137 -5.34 -10.75 10.38
N VAL A 138 -5.17 -10.66 9.06
CA VAL A 138 -5.92 -9.70 8.21
C VAL A 138 -7.06 -10.45 7.53
N ARG A 139 -8.30 -10.13 7.91
CA ARG A 139 -9.50 -10.76 7.33
C ARG A 139 -9.79 -10.21 5.94
N VAL A 140 -9.70 -11.08 4.93
CA VAL A 140 -10.00 -10.75 3.53
C VAL A 140 -11.27 -11.49 3.11
N SER A 141 -12.29 -10.76 2.67
CA SER A 141 -13.53 -11.32 2.15
C SER A 141 -13.82 -10.81 0.75
N LYS A 142 -14.45 -11.67 -0.07
CA LYS A 142 -14.99 -11.30 -1.37
C LYS A 142 -16.41 -10.69 -1.25
N THR A 143 -17.05 -10.81 -0.09
CA THR A 143 -18.40 -10.31 0.15
C THR A 143 -18.34 -8.80 0.43
N PRO A 144 -19.04 -7.95 -0.36
CA PRO A 144 -19.07 -6.51 -0.11
C PRO A 144 -19.64 -6.19 1.28
N GLY A 145 -19.08 -5.16 1.94
CA GLY A 145 -19.50 -4.75 3.30
C GLY A 145 -18.97 -5.63 4.43
N HIS A 146 -17.95 -6.46 4.18
CA HIS A 146 -17.33 -7.29 5.22
C HIS A 146 -16.59 -6.45 6.29
N THR A 147 -15.80 -5.47 5.86
CA THR A 147 -15.12 -4.55 6.77
C THR A 147 -16.11 -3.46 7.17
N LYS A 148 -16.76 -3.65 8.32
CA LYS A 148 -17.70 -2.69 8.93
C LYS A 148 -17.09 -1.89 10.08
N LYS A 149 -15.83 -2.16 10.40
CA LYS A 149 -15.10 -1.58 11.53
C LYS A 149 -13.77 -1.05 11.04
N MET A 150 -13.26 -0.02 11.68
CA MET A 150 -11.87 0.42 11.58
C MET A 150 -10.99 -0.63 12.26
N ASN A 151 -10.04 -1.24 11.55
CA ASN A 151 -9.13 -2.24 12.14
C ASN A 151 -7.73 -1.65 12.28
N PHE A 152 -7.15 -1.74 13.47
CA PHE A 152 -5.88 -1.11 13.81
C PHE A 152 -4.76 -2.16 13.85
N PHE A 153 -3.74 -1.98 13.03
CA PHE A 153 -2.55 -2.84 12.97
C PHE A 153 -1.30 -2.05 13.36
N LYS A 154 -0.79 -2.29 14.56
CA LYS A 154 0.35 -1.56 15.13
C LYS A 154 1.66 -2.24 14.76
N VAL A 155 2.60 -1.48 14.22
CA VAL A 155 3.95 -1.92 13.87
C VAL A 155 4.91 -1.43 14.94
N GLY A 156 5.00 -2.18 16.04
CA GLY A 156 5.83 -1.84 17.20
C GLY A 156 5.66 -0.40 17.68
N LYS A 157 6.78 0.32 17.77
CA LYS A 157 6.82 1.75 18.13
C LYS A 157 6.77 2.70 16.92
N TYR A 158 6.69 2.16 15.70
CA TYR A 158 6.95 2.92 14.48
C TYR A 158 5.70 3.61 13.95
N PHE A 159 4.66 2.85 13.62
CA PHE A 159 3.43 3.39 13.04
C PHE A 159 2.26 2.41 13.19
N THR A 160 1.06 2.87 12.84
CA THR A 160 -0.14 2.03 12.78
C THR A 160 -0.78 2.13 11.40
N LEU A 161 -1.16 0.99 10.82
CA LEU A 161 -2.00 0.92 9.63
C LEU A 161 -3.46 0.75 10.07
N VAL A 162 -4.36 1.55 9.49
CA VAL A 162 -5.80 1.49 9.79
C VAL A 162 -6.58 1.06 8.55
N ASP A 163 -7.22 -0.12 8.61
CA ASP A 163 -8.15 -0.60 7.57
C ASP A 163 -9.52 0.01 7.83
N MET A 164 -9.93 0.99 7.02
CA MET A 164 -11.24 1.61 7.16
C MET A 164 -12.35 0.70 6.64
N PRO A 165 -13.60 0.90 7.05
CA PRO A 165 -14.71 0.32 6.33
C PRO A 165 -14.71 0.74 4.85
N GLY A 166 -15.43 0.01 4.00
CA GLY A 166 -15.55 0.37 2.57
C GLY A 166 -16.78 1.25 2.32
N TYR A 167 -16.64 2.31 1.52
CA TYR A 167 -17.79 3.10 1.05
C TYR A 167 -18.44 2.51 -0.21
N GLY A 168 -19.58 3.08 -0.60
CA GLY A 168 -20.36 2.66 -1.76
C GLY A 168 -21.27 1.46 -1.47
N TYR A 169 -21.26 0.46 -2.36
CA TYR A 169 -22.18 -0.68 -2.26
C TYR A 169 -22.02 -1.44 -0.93
N ARG A 170 -23.13 -1.55 -0.18
CA ARG A 170 -23.20 -2.17 1.17
C ARG A 170 -22.26 -1.53 2.20
N ALA A 171 -21.98 -0.24 2.07
CA ALA A 171 -21.36 0.52 3.16
C ALA A 171 -22.25 0.47 4.42
N PRO A 172 -21.67 0.47 5.64
CA PRO A 172 -22.42 0.71 6.86
C PRO A 172 -23.23 2.01 6.79
N GLN A 173 -24.40 2.08 7.42
CA GLN A 173 -25.23 3.29 7.44
C GLN A 173 -24.51 4.46 8.14
N ASP A 174 -23.76 4.12 9.19
CA ASP A 174 -22.89 4.98 10.00
C ASP A 174 -21.48 5.14 9.42
N PHE A 175 -21.25 4.75 8.15
CA PHE A 175 -19.94 4.84 7.52
C PHE A 175 -19.41 6.27 7.51
N ALA A 176 -20.24 7.22 7.10
CA ALA A 176 -19.87 8.63 6.98
C ALA A 176 -19.45 9.15 8.35
N ASP A 177 -20.35 9.08 9.35
CA ASP A 177 -20.09 9.53 10.72
C ASP A 177 -18.82 8.92 11.33
N MET A 178 -18.60 7.61 11.15
CA MET A 178 -17.42 6.93 11.68
C MET A 178 -16.12 7.39 11.01
N VAL A 179 -16.10 7.48 9.69
CA VAL A 179 -14.89 7.82 8.93
C VAL A 179 -14.60 9.31 9.03
N GLU A 180 -15.61 10.16 8.96
CA GLU A 180 -15.49 11.60 9.16
C GLU A 180 -14.91 11.92 10.54
N ALA A 181 -15.49 11.36 11.62
CA ALA A 181 -15.00 11.58 12.98
C ALA A 181 -13.53 11.15 13.11
N TYR A 182 -13.15 10.00 12.54
CA TYR A 182 -11.75 9.57 12.54
C TYR A 182 -10.85 10.56 11.79
N LEU A 183 -11.24 10.97 10.57
CA LEU A 183 -10.40 11.84 9.75
C LEU A 183 -10.20 13.22 10.40
N GLN A 184 -11.22 13.75 11.07
CA GLN A 184 -11.15 15.04 11.77
C GLN A 184 -10.42 14.98 13.12
N GLU A 185 -10.70 13.96 13.94
CA GLU A 185 -10.20 13.92 15.32
C GLU A 185 -8.77 13.37 15.42
N ARG A 186 -8.32 12.57 14.46
CA ARG A 186 -7.07 11.80 14.58
C ARG A 186 -5.81 12.59 14.23
N GLN A 187 -5.31 13.36 15.20
CA GLN A 187 -4.15 14.27 15.05
C GLN A 187 -2.83 13.60 14.61
N ASN A 188 -2.65 12.30 14.87
CA ASN A 188 -1.47 11.54 14.48
C ASN A 188 -1.57 10.92 13.07
N LEU A 189 -2.68 11.12 12.34
CA LEU A 189 -2.83 10.68 10.95
C LEU A 189 -1.87 11.45 10.03
N LYS A 190 -1.03 10.71 9.29
CA LYS A 190 0.01 11.27 8.40
C LYS A 190 -0.35 11.20 6.92
N ARG A 191 -1.15 10.22 6.52
CA ARG A 191 -1.58 10.03 5.13
C ARG A 191 -2.79 9.12 5.03
N THR A 192 -3.71 9.48 4.15
CA THR A 192 -4.81 8.63 3.71
C THR A 192 -4.46 7.98 2.37
N PHE A 193 -4.53 6.65 2.28
CA PHE A 193 -4.36 5.89 1.05
C PHE A 193 -5.74 5.62 0.45
N LEU A 194 -6.11 6.37 -0.58
CA LEU A 194 -7.39 6.25 -1.28
C LEU A 194 -7.26 5.23 -2.42
N LEU A 195 -7.92 4.08 -2.26
CA LEU A 195 -7.81 2.96 -3.19
C LEU A 195 -8.83 3.07 -4.31
N VAL A 196 -8.36 2.83 -5.54
CA VAL A 196 -9.17 2.74 -6.75
C VAL A 196 -8.88 1.41 -7.45
N ASP A 197 -9.91 0.69 -7.87
CA ASP A 197 -9.76 -0.58 -8.59
C ASP A 197 -9.32 -0.29 -10.03
N SER A 198 -8.16 -0.80 -10.46
CA SER A 198 -7.64 -0.52 -11.80
C SER A 198 -8.47 -1.11 -12.95
N VAL A 199 -9.38 -2.06 -12.67
CA VAL A 199 -10.31 -2.60 -13.68
C VAL A 199 -11.56 -1.73 -13.80
N VAL A 200 -11.98 -1.09 -12.72
CA VAL A 200 -13.22 -0.29 -12.67
C VAL A 200 -12.95 1.19 -12.92
N GLY A 201 -11.77 1.69 -12.56
CA GLY A 201 -11.42 3.11 -12.62
C GLY A 201 -12.20 3.94 -11.60
N PHE A 202 -12.11 5.26 -11.78
CA PHE A 202 -12.82 6.26 -10.97
C PHE A 202 -14.34 6.05 -10.98
N GLN A 203 -15.00 6.29 -9.85
CA GLN A 203 -16.46 6.26 -9.74
C GLN A 203 -16.98 7.45 -8.94
N LYS A 204 -18.28 7.76 -9.08
CA LYS A 204 -18.95 8.85 -8.33
C LYS A 204 -18.70 8.80 -6.82
N ALA A 205 -18.72 7.61 -6.23
CA ALA A 205 -18.47 7.44 -4.79
C ALA A 205 -17.02 7.79 -4.39
N ASP A 206 -16.05 7.67 -5.30
CA ASP A 206 -14.67 8.08 -5.06
C ASP A 206 -14.55 9.62 -5.03
N HIS A 207 -15.32 10.34 -5.86
CA HIS A 207 -15.36 11.81 -5.84
C HIS A 207 -15.86 12.35 -4.51
N ILE A 208 -16.94 11.78 -3.95
CA ILE A 208 -17.45 12.18 -2.62
C ILE A 208 -16.38 11.99 -1.54
N ALA A 209 -15.64 10.88 -1.58
CA ALA A 209 -14.56 10.64 -0.63
C ALA A 209 -13.41 11.65 -0.79
N ILE A 210 -13.12 12.08 -2.01
CA ILE A 210 -12.10 13.10 -2.30
C ILE A 210 -12.56 14.47 -1.82
N GLU A 211 -13.79 14.87 -2.11
CA GLU A 211 -14.36 16.13 -1.66
C GLU A 211 -14.26 16.27 -0.14
N MET A 212 -14.63 15.21 0.60
CA MET A 212 -14.47 15.17 2.06
C MET A 212 -13.00 15.31 2.51
N LEU A 213 -12.06 14.64 1.84
CA LEU A 213 -10.64 14.74 2.18
C LEU A 213 -10.08 16.14 1.90
N GLU A 214 -10.47 16.76 0.79
CA GLU A 214 -10.07 18.11 0.41
C GLU A 214 -10.69 19.16 1.35
N GLU A 215 -11.97 19.03 1.69
CA GLU A 215 -12.68 19.92 2.61
C GLU A 215 -12.04 19.92 4.01
N PHE A 216 -11.65 18.74 4.51
CA PHE A 216 -10.98 18.62 5.81
C PHE A 216 -9.47 18.87 5.75
N GLY A 217 -8.91 19.18 4.57
CA GLY A 217 -7.47 19.37 4.39
C GLY A 217 -6.64 18.13 4.73
N ILE A 218 -7.20 16.93 4.58
CA ILE A 218 -6.56 15.68 4.94
C ILE A 218 -5.64 15.23 3.80
N PRO A 219 -4.33 15.09 4.03
CA PRO A 219 -3.40 14.67 2.98
C PRO A 219 -3.66 13.23 2.56
N TYR A 220 -3.79 12.99 1.26
CA TYR A 220 -4.04 11.65 0.73
C TYR A 220 -3.18 11.30 -0.49
N VAL A 221 -3.27 10.06 -0.94
CA VAL A 221 -2.61 9.53 -2.12
C VAL A 221 -3.43 8.43 -2.77
N PHE A 222 -3.42 8.37 -4.10
CA PHE A 222 -4.10 7.29 -4.83
C PHE A 222 -3.29 5.99 -4.86
N VAL A 223 -3.98 4.87 -4.65
CA VAL A 223 -3.45 3.53 -4.84
C VAL A 223 -4.33 2.76 -5.82
N LEU A 224 -3.79 2.45 -7.01
CA LEU A 224 -4.51 1.66 -8.02
C LEU A 224 -4.29 0.18 -7.74
N THR A 225 -5.30 -0.52 -7.26
CA THR A 225 -5.19 -1.94 -6.91
C THR A 225 -5.48 -2.85 -8.10
N LYS A 226 -5.13 -4.14 -7.97
CA LYS A 226 -5.46 -5.22 -8.92
C LYS A 226 -4.89 -5.01 -10.32
N ILE A 227 -3.71 -4.39 -10.43
CA ILE A 227 -3.08 -4.11 -11.74
C ILE A 227 -2.73 -5.37 -12.54
N ASP A 228 -2.71 -6.54 -11.89
CA ASP A 228 -2.60 -7.85 -12.50
C ASP A 228 -3.82 -8.23 -13.35
N LYS A 229 -4.98 -7.61 -13.10
CA LYS A 229 -6.24 -7.91 -13.79
C LYS A 229 -6.58 -6.93 -14.91
N ALA A 230 -6.06 -5.71 -14.83
CA ALA A 230 -6.35 -4.67 -15.81
C ALA A 230 -5.55 -4.89 -17.10
N PRO A 231 -6.19 -4.92 -18.28
CA PRO A 231 -5.47 -4.83 -19.55
C PRO A 231 -4.58 -3.59 -19.58
N LYS A 232 -3.39 -3.68 -20.19
CA LYS A 232 -2.40 -2.59 -20.13
C LYS A 232 -2.92 -1.25 -20.64
N GLY A 233 -3.69 -1.24 -21.74
CA GLY A 233 -4.31 -0.01 -22.25
C GLY A 233 -5.30 0.62 -21.26
N LEU A 234 -6.12 -0.19 -20.58
CA LEU A 234 -7.04 0.29 -19.55
C LEU A 234 -6.31 0.83 -18.33
N LEU A 235 -5.25 0.14 -17.89
CA LEU A 235 -4.42 0.60 -16.77
C LEU A 235 -3.76 1.95 -17.08
N VAL A 236 -3.20 2.11 -18.28
CA VAL A 236 -2.61 3.38 -18.74
C VAL A 236 -3.66 4.49 -18.77
N LYS A 237 -4.83 4.23 -19.35
CA LYS A 237 -5.96 5.18 -19.36
C LYS A 237 -6.30 5.64 -17.94
N ASN A 238 -6.52 4.70 -17.02
CA ASN A 238 -6.91 5.01 -15.64
C ASN A 238 -5.81 5.78 -14.89
N VAL A 239 -4.53 5.46 -15.11
CA VAL A 239 -3.40 6.21 -14.53
C VAL A 239 -3.42 7.66 -14.99
N LEU A 240 -3.58 7.90 -16.30
CA LEU A 240 -3.58 9.26 -16.85
C LEU A 240 -4.81 10.06 -16.39
N GLU A 241 -6.00 9.45 -16.37
CA GLU A 241 -7.20 10.08 -15.85
C GLU A 241 -7.05 10.48 -14.38
N ILE A 242 -6.44 9.62 -13.55
CA ILE A 242 -6.23 9.91 -12.13
C ILE A 242 -5.20 11.01 -11.92
N GLN A 243 -4.13 11.04 -12.71
CA GLN A 243 -3.11 12.08 -12.62
C GLN A 243 -3.65 13.43 -13.06
N ASP A 244 -4.35 13.48 -14.19
CA ASP A 244 -4.98 14.71 -14.68
C ASP A 244 -5.96 15.26 -13.65
N PHE A 245 -6.76 14.38 -13.04
CA PHE A 245 -7.68 14.76 -11.98
C PHE A 245 -6.94 15.31 -10.75
N ALA A 246 -5.92 14.60 -10.26
CA ALA A 246 -5.14 15.04 -9.10
C ALA A 246 -4.47 16.41 -9.35
N GLU A 247 -3.93 16.64 -10.55
CA GLU A 247 -3.26 17.89 -10.88
C GLU A 247 -4.23 19.08 -11.00
N LYS A 248 -5.41 18.87 -11.58
CA LYS A 248 -6.34 19.96 -11.90
C LYS A 248 -7.40 20.24 -10.84
N HIS A 249 -7.74 19.24 -10.02
CA HIS A 249 -8.92 19.28 -9.16
C HIS A 249 -8.63 19.05 -7.68
N THR A 250 -7.37 18.93 -7.28
CA THR A 250 -7.02 18.60 -5.88
C THR A 250 -5.85 19.44 -5.38
N GLN A 251 -5.79 19.69 -4.08
CA GLN A 251 -4.72 20.42 -3.40
C GLN A 251 -3.98 19.55 -2.39
N GLY A 252 -4.70 18.62 -1.72
CA GLY A 252 -4.16 17.74 -0.68
C GLY A 252 -3.61 16.40 -1.20
N CYS A 253 -3.82 16.08 -2.49
CA CYS A 253 -3.36 14.84 -3.09
C CYS A 253 -1.85 14.83 -3.33
N PHE A 254 -1.18 13.77 -2.88
CA PHE A 254 0.18 13.50 -3.31
C PHE A 254 0.19 13.21 -4.82
N PRO A 255 0.99 13.92 -5.65
CA PRO A 255 0.78 13.89 -7.10
C PRO A 255 1.15 12.56 -7.78
N GLN A 256 1.99 11.74 -7.14
CA GLN A 256 2.31 10.39 -7.63
C GLN A 256 1.34 9.35 -7.05
N LEU A 257 0.59 8.67 -7.92
CA LEU A 257 -0.19 7.48 -7.55
C LEU A 257 0.66 6.21 -7.49
N PHE A 258 0.16 5.19 -6.80
CA PHE A 258 0.86 3.92 -6.62
C PHE A 258 0.06 2.75 -7.21
N PRO A 259 0.41 2.24 -8.40
CA PRO A 259 -0.18 1.01 -8.93
C PRO A 259 0.34 -0.20 -8.15
N VAL A 260 -0.54 -1.10 -7.70
CA VAL A 260 -0.19 -2.27 -6.89
C VAL A 260 -0.95 -3.54 -7.28
N SER A 261 -0.25 -4.67 -7.20
CA SER A 261 -0.85 -6.00 -7.20
C SER A 261 -0.55 -6.71 -5.88
N SER A 262 -1.60 -7.07 -5.14
CA SER A 262 -1.48 -7.91 -3.94
C SER A 262 -1.14 -9.37 -4.24
N ILE A 263 -1.25 -9.79 -5.51
CA ILE A 263 -0.98 -11.16 -5.96
C ILE A 263 0.47 -11.27 -6.46
N GLU A 264 0.89 -10.34 -7.30
CA GLU A 264 2.21 -10.35 -7.93
C GLU A 264 3.28 -9.58 -7.13
N TYR A 265 2.88 -8.92 -6.05
CA TYR A 265 3.70 -8.01 -5.23
C TYR A 265 4.26 -6.78 -5.97
N SER A 266 3.81 -6.54 -7.22
CA SER A 266 4.15 -5.34 -7.97
C SER A 266 3.67 -4.08 -7.22
N GLY A 267 4.56 -3.10 -7.06
CA GLY A 267 4.35 -1.84 -6.33
C GLY A 267 4.37 -1.96 -4.80
N ILE A 268 4.31 -3.16 -4.22
CA ILE A 268 4.20 -3.33 -2.75
C ILE A 268 5.45 -2.86 -2.02
N HIS A 269 6.64 -3.14 -2.55
CA HIS A 269 7.90 -2.72 -1.92
C HIS A 269 8.06 -1.20 -1.91
N LEU A 270 7.70 -0.54 -3.01
CA LEU A 270 7.70 0.91 -3.09
C LEU A 270 6.68 1.51 -2.13
N LEU A 271 5.48 0.91 -2.02
CA LEU A 271 4.45 1.36 -1.09
C LEU A 271 4.88 1.18 0.39
N ARG A 272 5.55 0.08 0.76
CA ARG A 272 6.17 -0.09 2.09
C ARG A 272 7.17 1.03 2.37
N CYS A 273 8.01 1.36 1.40
CA CYS A 273 8.99 2.45 1.51
C CYS A 273 8.31 3.81 1.68
N PHE A 274 7.23 4.07 0.93
CA PHE A 274 6.48 5.31 1.03
C PHE A 274 5.78 5.44 2.39
N ILE A 275 5.15 4.38 2.90
CA ILE A 275 4.55 4.35 4.24
C ILE A 275 5.62 4.64 5.31
N ALA A 276 6.77 3.98 5.23
CA ALA A 276 7.87 4.22 6.16
C ALA A 276 8.35 5.68 6.12
N HIS A 277 8.40 6.28 4.93
CA HIS A 277 8.76 7.67 4.73
C HIS A 277 7.75 8.65 5.33
N VAL A 278 6.47 8.55 4.95
CA VAL A 278 5.43 9.52 5.40
C VAL A 278 5.12 9.39 6.89
N THR A 279 5.42 8.24 7.50
CA THR A 279 5.33 8.06 8.96
C THR A 279 6.59 8.56 9.70
N GLY A 280 7.61 9.05 9.00
CA GLY A 280 8.85 9.55 9.59
C GLY A 280 9.83 8.47 10.08
N ASN A 281 9.55 7.20 9.78
CA ASN A 281 10.38 6.06 10.21
C ASN A 281 11.49 5.70 9.20
N LEU A 282 11.48 6.33 8.03
CA LEU A 282 12.53 6.26 7.04
C LEU A 282 12.71 7.64 6.38
N PRO A 283 13.52 8.54 6.98
CA PRO A 283 13.83 9.82 6.35
C PRO A 283 14.58 9.56 5.04
N MET A 284 14.10 10.19 3.97
CA MET A 284 14.84 10.21 2.70
C MET A 284 16.03 11.14 2.92
N MET A 285 17.25 10.63 2.72
CA MET A 285 18.41 11.52 2.69
C MET A 285 18.23 12.42 1.47
N ASN A 286 18.15 13.73 1.68
CA ASN A 286 18.29 14.69 0.59
C ASN A 286 19.69 14.46 0.00
N SER A 287 19.75 13.88 -1.20
CA SER A 287 20.94 13.89 -2.04
C SER A 287 21.13 15.27 -2.64
#